data_AF-A0A1E3Y6W2-F1
#
_entry.id   AF-A0A1E3Y6W2-F1
#
_cell.length_a   1.000
_cell.length_b   1.000
_cell.length_c   1.000
_cell.angle_alpha   90.00
_cell.angle_beta   90.00
_cell.angle_gamma   90.00
#
_symmetry.space_group_name_H-M   'P 1'
#
loop_
_entity.id
_entity.type
_entity.pdbx_description
1 polymer ?
#
loop_
_entity_poly.entity_id
_entity_poly.type
_entity_poly.pdbx_seq_one_letter_code
_entity_poly.pdbx_strand_id
1 'polypeptide(L)'
;MRTIYFRTILSGLAVFTLATAAAAQDRTALLTSIEVKQLVANGQPGDHARLRDHFAAVGATYEADAQRHRAMALVQTGNPNHPPAVPPSVYHNQRAEASAKSAVALRELSEHHGRLAAGMPSNAPESAARFESGEGAPAPTDAQLRELAAGARTATEHRMLGEYFTELAAKYTRRAQKHAAMAVSYRGHPSDRTGSFTALASHCERLAKLSREFANAARASAAEHHRLAPR
;
A
#
# COMPACT_ATOMS: atom_id res chain seq x y z
N MET A 1 1.68 33.82 19.43
CA MET A 1 1.07 32.74 18.64
C MET A 1 1.17 33.13 17.18
N ARG A 2 1.96 32.38 16.39
CA ARG A 2 2.36 32.78 15.04
C ARG A 2 1.98 31.66 14.08
N THR A 3 0.91 31.89 13.33
CA THR A 3 0.33 31.00 12.33
C THR A 3 1.30 30.90 11.15
N ILE A 4 1.83 29.71 10.85
CA ILE A 4 2.67 29.48 9.68
C ILE A 4 1.83 28.74 8.64
N TYR A 5 1.36 29.49 7.65
CA TYR A 5 0.79 28.97 6.41
C TYR A 5 1.93 28.47 5.51
N PHE A 6 1.92 27.19 5.11
CA PHE A 6 2.76 26.72 4.01
C PHE A 6 1.96 26.71 2.70
N ARG A 7 2.41 27.58 1.80
CA ARG A 7 1.92 27.76 0.44
C ARG A 7 2.35 26.60 -0.46
N THR A 8 1.41 26.24 -1.32
CA THR A 8 1.47 25.54 -2.60
C THR A 8 2.73 25.78 -3.44
N ILE A 9 3.22 24.71 -4.08
CA ILE A 9 3.99 24.77 -5.33
C ILE A 9 3.34 23.82 -6.34
N LEU A 10 3.03 24.38 -7.51
CA LEU A 10 2.45 23.78 -8.71
C LEU A 10 3.53 23.20 -9.65
N SER A 11 3.04 22.44 -10.65
CA SER A 11 3.65 22.06 -11.94
C SER A 11 4.35 20.68 -11.93
N GLY A 12 4.07 19.72 -12.81
CA GLY A 12 3.29 19.68 -14.04
C GLY A 12 4.01 18.76 -15.02
N LEU A 13 3.39 17.66 -15.47
CA LEU A 13 3.81 16.93 -16.67
C LEU A 13 2.61 16.17 -17.27
N ALA A 14 2.33 16.44 -18.54
CA ALA A 14 1.21 15.86 -19.29
C ALA A 14 1.63 14.58 -20.05
N VAL A 15 0.85 13.52 -19.81
CA VAL A 15 0.27 12.52 -20.73
C VAL A 15 1.14 11.84 -21.80
N PHE A 16 1.30 10.52 -21.64
CA PHE A 16 1.17 9.55 -22.73
C PHE A 16 0.05 8.56 -22.36
N THR A 17 -1.12 8.71 -22.98
CA THR A 17 -2.23 7.74 -22.91
C THR A 17 -2.06 6.71 -24.02
N LEU A 18 -1.60 5.50 -23.67
CA LEU A 18 -1.98 4.31 -24.43
C LEU A 18 -3.24 3.74 -23.80
N ALA A 19 -4.37 3.87 -24.51
CA ALA A 19 -5.62 3.26 -24.16
C ALA A 19 -5.49 1.73 -24.24
N THR A 20 -5.53 1.07 -23.08
CA THR A 20 -5.99 -0.31 -22.97
C THR A 20 -7.30 -0.26 -22.20
N ALA A 21 -8.40 -0.37 -22.93
CA ALA A 21 -9.73 -0.46 -22.36
C ALA A 21 -9.91 -1.85 -21.73
N ALA A 22 -9.57 -1.98 -20.46
CA ALA A 22 -10.16 -2.93 -19.50
C ALA A 22 -9.59 -2.62 -18.09
N ALA A 23 -10.48 -2.29 -17.15
CA ALA A 23 -10.21 -1.99 -15.74
C ALA A 23 -9.56 -0.63 -15.41
N ALA A 24 -10.07 0.45 -16.01
CA ALA A 24 -10.23 1.69 -15.24
C ALA A 24 -11.55 1.59 -14.44
N GLN A 25 -11.67 0.54 -13.63
CA GLN A 25 -12.72 0.50 -12.61
C GLN A 25 -12.36 1.56 -11.57
N ASP A 26 -13.34 2.41 -11.31
CA ASP A 26 -13.28 3.58 -10.46
C ASP A 26 -12.53 3.28 -9.14
N ARG A 27 -11.23 3.61 -9.07
CA ARG A 27 -10.43 3.39 -7.85
C ARG A 27 -10.93 4.21 -6.66
N THR A 28 -11.79 5.19 -6.92
CA THR A 28 -12.58 5.97 -5.95
C THR A 28 -13.63 5.13 -5.22
N ALA A 29 -14.00 3.94 -5.72
CA ALA A 29 -14.93 3.03 -5.05
C ALA A 29 -14.23 2.02 -4.11
N LEU A 30 -12.89 1.97 -4.07
CA LEU A 30 -12.16 1.07 -3.17
C LEU A 30 -12.04 1.67 -1.78
N LEU A 31 -12.44 0.90 -0.77
CA LEU A 31 -12.15 1.18 0.63
C LEU A 31 -10.64 1.28 0.88
N THR A 32 -10.23 2.24 1.68
CA THR A 32 -8.86 2.35 2.18
C THR A 32 -8.59 1.31 3.27
N SER A 33 -7.31 1.06 3.57
CA SER A 33 -6.93 0.08 4.60
C SER A 33 -7.52 0.37 5.99
N ILE A 34 -7.79 1.64 6.32
CA ILE A 34 -8.43 2.02 7.59
C ILE A 34 -9.92 1.70 7.55
N GLU A 35 -10.60 2.05 6.44
CA GLU A 35 -12.03 1.79 6.28
C GLU A 35 -12.34 0.29 6.28
N VAL A 36 -11.49 -0.55 5.67
CA VAL A 36 -11.63 -2.01 5.74
C VAL A 36 -11.62 -2.49 7.20
N LYS A 37 -10.61 -2.09 7.98
CA LYS A 37 -10.51 -2.46 9.41
C LYS A 37 -11.72 -1.96 10.21
N GLN A 38 -12.20 -0.74 9.93
CA GLN A 38 -13.38 -0.18 10.58
C GLN A 38 -14.65 -0.99 10.30
N LEU A 39 -14.89 -1.32 9.03
CA LEU A 39 -16.08 -2.07 8.64
C LEU A 39 -16.06 -3.51 9.17
N VAL A 40 -14.88 -4.15 9.20
CA VAL A 40 -14.70 -5.48 9.81
C VAL A 40 -15.02 -5.43 11.31
N ALA A 41 -14.53 -4.40 12.02
CA ALA A 41 -14.78 -4.25 13.45
C ALA A 41 -16.25 -3.95 13.80
N ASN A 42 -16.94 -3.19 12.95
CA ASN A 42 -18.34 -2.83 13.16
C ASN A 42 -19.31 -3.98 12.85
N GLY A 43 -19.03 -4.77 11.81
CA GLY A 43 -19.71 -6.03 11.50
C GLY A 43 -21.21 -5.91 11.21
N GLN A 44 -21.70 -4.74 10.78
CA GLN A 44 -23.11 -4.61 10.42
C GLN A 44 -23.38 -5.22 9.04
N PRO A 45 -24.63 -5.64 8.74
CA PRO A 45 -24.96 -6.19 7.43
C PRO A 45 -24.59 -5.27 6.25
N GLY A 46 -24.76 -3.95 6.42
CA GLY A 46 -24.34 -2.95 5.43
C GLY A 46 -22.81 -2.85 5.29
N ASP A 47 -22.05 -3.04 6.37
CA ASP A 47 -20.60 -3.05 6.34
C ASP A 47 -20.09 -4.26 5.57
N HIS A 48 -20.68 -5.43 5.80
CA HIS A 48 -20.39 -6.65 5.05
C HIS A 48 -20.72 -6.51 3.56
N ALA A 49 -21.80 -5.81 3.20
CA ALA A 49 -22.10 -5.54 1.78
C ALA A 49 -20.99 -4.70 1.11
N ARG A 50 -20.47 -3.67 1.81
CA ARG A 50 -19.36 -2.86 1.31
C ARG A 50 -18.05 -3.65 1.23
N LEU A 51 -17.77 -4.49 2.23
CA LEU A 51 -16.59 -5.36 2.26
C LEU A 51 -16.62 -6.39 1.12
N ARG A 52 -17.79 -7.00 0.84
CA ARG A 52 -17.99 -7.87 -0.32
C ARG A 52 -17.57 -7.16 -1.61
N ASP A 53 -18.13 -5.98 -1.87
CA ASP A 53 -17.88 -5.24 -3.11
C ASP A 53 -16.40 -4.83 -3.23
N HIS A 54 -15.80 -4.41 -2.11
CA HIS A 54 -14.37 -4.12 -2.05
C HIS A 54 -13.51 -5.33 -2.38
N PHE A 55 -13.69 -6.46 -1.70
CA PHE A 55 -12.85 -7.65 -1.92
C PHE A 55 -13.06 -8.25 -3.31
N ALA A 56 -14.27 -8.17 -3.88
CA ALA A 56 -14.49 -8.52 -5.28
C ALA A 56 -13.65 -7.66 -6.23
N ALA A 57 -13.61 -6.34 -6.02
CA ALA A 57 -12.84 -5.42 -6.85
C ALA A 57 -11.31 -5.57 -6.67
N VAL A 58 -10.84 -5.78 -5.44
CA VAL A 58 -9.42 -6.07 -5.17
C VAL A 58 -9.05 -7.43 -5.79
N GLY A 59 -9.92 -8.43 -5.71
CA GLY A 59 -9.72 -9.75 -6.34
C GLY A 59 -9.54 -9.65 -7.86
N ALA A 60 -10.39 -8.86 -8.53
CA ALA A 60 -10.27 -8.59 -9.96
C ALA A 60 -8.93 -7.90 -10.32
N THR A 61 -8.44 -7.02 -9.43
CA THR A 61 -7.11 -6.39 -9.61
C THR A 61 -6.01 -7.45 -9.55
N TYR A 62 -6.01 -8.34 -8.56
CA TYR A 62 -5.02 -9.42 -8.46
C TYR A 62 -5.10 -10.40 -9.63
N GLU A 63 -6.29 -10.66 -10.18
CA GLU A 63 -6.45 -11.48 -11.38
C GLU A 63 -5.81 -10.82 -12.61
N ALA A 64 -6.06 -9.52 -12.82
CA ALA A 64 -5.39 -8.76 -13.87
C ALA A 64 -3.86 -8.74 -13.68
N ASP A 65 -3.37 -8.60 -12.45
CA ASP A 65 -1.94 -8.66 -12.12
C ASP A 65 -1.33 -10.02 -12.47
N ALA A 66 -2.05 -11.11 -12.15
CA ALA A 66 -1.62 -12.46 -12.50
C ALA A 66 -1.48 -12.62 -14.02
N GLN A 67 -2.47 -12.13 -14.78
CA GLN A 67 -2.42 -12.15 -16.24
C GLN A 67 -1.26 -11.33 -16.80
N ARG A 68 -1.03 -10.12 -16.29
CA ARG A 68 0.11 -9.27 -16.72
C ARG A 68 1.44 -9.96 -16.47
N HIS A 69 1.60 -10.61 -15.31
CA HIS A 69 2.83 -11.35 -15.03
C HIS A 69 2.99 -12.60 -15.91
N ARG A 70 1.92 -13.34 -16.21
CA ARG A 70 1.99 -14.44 -17.21
C ARG A 70 2.43 -13.93 -18.58
N ALA A 71 1.87 -12.80 -19.03
CA ALA A 71 2.27 -12.19 -20.29
C ALA A 71 3.77 -11.78 -20.28
N MET A 72 4.24 -11.15 -19.20
CA MET A 72 5.66 -10.81 -19.05
C MET A 72 6.58 -12.04 -19.03
N ALA A 73 6.12 -13.17 -18.47
CA ALA A 73 6.91 -14.41 -18.46
C ALA A 73 7.10 -15.00 -19.86
N LEU A 74 6.16 -14.75 -20.79
CA LEU A 74 6.24 -15.18 -22.18
C LEU A 74 7.16 -14.28 -23.01
N VAL A 75 7.28 -13.00 -22.65
CA VAL A 75 8.17 -12.05 -23.34
C VAL A 75 9.61 -12.23 -22.85
N GLN A 76 10.37 -13.09 -23.53
CA GLN A 76 11.80 -13.25 -23.29
C GLN A 76 12.57 -12.01 -23.75
N THR A 77 12.98 -11.18 -22.79
CA THR A 77 13.93 -10.08 -23.01
C THR A 77 15.25 -10.43 -22.32
N GLY A 78 16.19 -10.98 -23.10
CA GLY A 78 17.54 -11.26 -22.65
C GLY A 78 18.49 -11.29 -23.83
N ASN A 79 19.71 -10.77 -23.64
CA ASN A 79 20.78 -10.98 -24.62
C ASN A 79 21.15 -12.47 -24.61
N PRO A 80 20.97 -13.22 -25.71
CA PRO A 80 21.28 -14.65 -25.74
C PRO A 80 22.76 -14.95 -25.45
N ASN A 81 23.66 -13.97 -25.61
CA ASN A 81 25.08 -14.11 -25.31
C ASN A 81 25.41 -13.94 -23.82
N HIS A 82 24.47 -13.43 -23.01
CA HIS A 82 24.63 -13.26 -21.56
C HIS A 82 23.31 -13.59 -20.85
N PRO A 83 22.93 -14.88 -20.79
CA PRO A 83 21.72 -15.27 -20.09
C PRO A 83 21.83 -14.92 -18.59
N PRO A 84 20.78 -14.34 -17.98
CA PRO A 84 20.78 -14.10 -16.55
C PRO A 84 20.75 -15.42 -15.78
N ALA A 85 21.34 -15.44 -14.58
CA ALA A 85 21.40 -16.63 -13.72
C ALA A 85 20.02 -17.18 -13.34
N VAL A 86 19.00 -16.32 -13.26
CA VAL A 86 17.59 -16.70 -13.12
C VAL A 86 16.82 -16.11 -14.30
N PRO A 87 16.13 -16.93 -15.11
CA PRO A 87 15.31 -16.41 -16.19
C PRO A 87 14.23 -15.47 -15.66
N PRO A 88 14.00 -14.28 -16.27
CA PRO A 88 12.94 -13.36 -15.86
C PRO A 88 11.54 -14.02 -15.82
N SER A 89 11.34 -15.05 -16.65
CA SER A 89 10.12 -15.86 -16.67
C SER A 89 9.85 -16.57 -15.34
N VAL A 90 10.88 -17.03 -14.61
CA VAL A 90 10.70 -17.66 -13.29
C VAL A 90 10.12 -16.67 -12.30
N TYR A 91 10.70 -15.46 -12.23
CA TYR A 91 10.20 -14.39 -11.36
C TYR A 91 8.75 -14.02 -11.69
N HIS A 92 8.45 -13.83 -12.97
CA HIS A 92 7.11 -13.47 -13.41
C HIS A 92 6.10 -14.59 -13.18
N ASN A 93 6.46 -15.86 -13.39
CA ASN A 93 5.60 -17.00 -13.08
C ASN A 93 5.29 -17.10 -11.58
N GLN A 94 6.30 -16.94 -10.72
CA GLN A 94 6.10 -16.93 -9.26
C GLN A 94 5.16 -15.81 -8.83
N ARG A 95 5.32 -14.60 -9.40
CA ARG A 95 4.41 -13.49 -9.12
C ARG A 95 3.00 -13.72 -9.65
N ALA A 96 2.87 -14.31 -10.84
CA ALA A 96 1.56 -14.66 -11.39
C ALA A 96 0.82 -15.66 -10.50
N GLU A 97 1.53 -16.67 -9.99
CA GLU A 97 0.95 -17.66 -9.07
C GLU A 97 0.54 -17.02 -7.74
N ALA A 98 1.39 -16.19 -7.13
CA ALA A 98 1.07 -15.49 -5.90
C ALA A 98 -0.15 -14.55 -6.05
N SER A 99 -0.23 -13.83 -7.18
CA SER A 99 -1.38 -12.99 -7.47
C SER A 99 -2.65 -13.81 -7.70
N ALA A 100 -2.57 -14.94 -8.40
CA ALA A 100 -3.72 -15.82 -8.62
C ALA A 100 -4.26 -16.40 -7.29
N LYS A 101 -3.37 -16.86 -6.39
CA LYS A 101 -3.75 -17.32 -5.05
C LYS A 101 -4.45 -16.22 -4.24
N SER A 102 -3.97 -14.98 -4.35
CA SER A 102 -4.58 -13.83 -3.68
C SER A 102 -5.95 -13.49 -4.26
N ALA A 103 -6.14 -13.60 -5.58
CA ALA A 103 -7.44 -13.41 -6.23
C ALA A 103 -8.48 -14.45 -5.77
N VAL A 104 -8.09 -15.71 -5.62
CA VAL A 104 -8.97 -16.78 -5.09
C VAL A 104 -9.39 -16.47 -3.65
N ALA A 105 -8.42 -16.17 -2.78
CA ALA A 105 -8.68 -15.79 -1.39
C ALA A 105 -9.66 -14.61 -1.26
N LEU A 106 -9.49 -13.58 -2.09
CA LEU A 106 -10.37 -12.40 -2.11
C LEU A 106 -11.78 -12.72 -2.62
N ARG A 107 -11.92 -13.69 -3.53
CA ARG A 107 -13.24 -14.18 -3.96
C ARG A 107 -13.97 -14.90 -2.83
N GLU A 108 -13.27 -15.80 -2.12
CA GLU A 108 -13.81 -16.48 -0.93
C GLU A 108 -14.22 -15.47 0.15
N LEU A 109 -13.41 -14.43 0.38
CA LEU A 109 -13.71 -13.39 1.35
C LEU A 109 -14.89 -12.50 0.94
N SER A 110 -15.00 -12.19 -0.36
CA SER A 110 -16.17 -11.52 -0.91
C SER A 110 -17.44 -12.35 -0.69
N GLU A 111 -17.41 -13.64 -0.99
CA GLU A 111 -18.55 -14.55 -0.75
C GLU A 111 -18.90 -14.65 0.73
N HIS A 112 -17.88 -14.75 1.61
CA HIS A 112 -18.04 -14.75 3.05
C HIS A 112 -18.82 -13.52 3.54
N HIS A 113 -18.37 -12.31 3.20
CA HIS A 113 -19.08 -11.09 3.58
C HIS A 113 -20.42 -10.94 2.85
N GLY A 114 -20.57 -11.46 1.64
CA GLY A 114 -21.86 -11.50 0.95
C GLY A 114 -22.91 -12.32 1.70
N ARG A 115 -22.50 -13.44 2.33
CA ARG A 115 -23.39 -14.24 3.19
C ARG A 115 -23.74 -13.50 4.48
N LEU A 116 -22.75 -12.92 5.16
CA LEU A 116 -22.98 -12.16 6.40
C LEU A 116 -23.89 -10.95 6.16
N ALA A 117 -23.71 -10.24 5.03
CA ALA A 117 -24.59 -9.14 4.62
C ALA A 117 -26.05 -9.58 4.43
N ALA A 118 -26.27 -10.82 3.99
CA ALA A 118 -27.59 -11.42 3.85
C ALA A 118 -28.14 -12.03 5.16
N GLY A 119 -27.45 -11.84 6.29
CA GLY A 119 -27.82 -12.42 7.58
C GLY A 119 -27.59 -13.94 7.67
N MET A 120 -26.86 -14.53 6.72
CA MET A 120 -26.51 -15.94 6.74
C MET A 120 -25.18 -16.16 7.47
N PRO A 121 -25.08 -17.19 8.32
CA PRO A 121 -23.81 -17.54 8.94
C PRO A 121 -22.79 -17.97 7.87
N SER A 122 -21.53 -17.62 8.12
CA SER A 122 -20.38 -18.00 7.31
C SER A 122 -19.13 -18.04 8.20
N ASN A 123 -18.24 -19.00 7.94
CA ASN A 123 -16.92 -19.05 8.57
C ASN A 123 -15.94 -18.27 7.70
N ALA A 124 -15.07 -17.47 8.32
CA ALA A 124 -14.05 -16.74 7.60
C ALA A 124 -13.06 -17.72 6.92
N PRO A 125 -12.64 -17.47 5.67
CA PRO A 125 -11.61 -18.29 5.02
C PRO A 125 -10.27 -18.15 5.75
N GLU A 126 -9.40 -19.16 5.70
CA GLU A 126 -8.11 -19.18 6.40
C GLU A 126 -7.22 -17.96 6.04
N SER A 127 -7.35 -17.48 4.80
CA SER A 127 -6.61 -16.34 4.27
C SER A 127 -7.21 -14.97 4.58
N ALA A 128 -8.35 -14.90 5.29
CA ALA A 128 -9.11 -13.67 5.54
C ALA A 128 -8.29 -12.61 6.28
N ALA A 129 -7.60 -13.01 7.35
CA ALA A 129 -7.03 -12.09 8.34
C ALA A 129 -6.11 -11.03 7.73
N ARG A 130 -5.29 -11.36 6.73
CA ARG A 130 -4.40 -10.38 6.09
C ARG A 130 -5.15 -9.32 5.27
N PHE A 131 -6.20 -9.73 4.56
CA PHE A 131 -7.00 -8.83 3.72
C PHE A 131 -7.96 -7.99 4.56
N GLU A 132 -8.56 -8.57 5.59
CA GLU A 132 -9.35 -7.83 6.59
C GLU A 132 -8.48 -6.86 7.41
N SER A 133 -7.18 -7.14 7.52
CA SER A 133 -6.19 -6.18 8.05
C SER A 133 -5.78 -5.10 7.03
N GLY A 134 -6.42 -5.04 5.86
CA GLY A 134 -6.22 -4.01 4.84
C GLY A 134 -5.13 -4.32 3.80
N GLU A 135 -4.62 -5.55 3.71
CA GLU A 135 -3.74 -5.94 2.59
C GLU A 135 -4.48 -5.79 1.26
N GLY A 136 -3.80 -5.26 0.23
CA GLY A 136 -4.40 -5.02 -1.09
C GLY A 136 -5.27 -3.74 -1.17
N ALA A 137 -5.70 -3.18 -0.04
CA ALA A 137 -6.41 -1.92 -0.02
C ALA A 137 -5.45 -0.73 -0.30
N PRO A 138 -5.91 0.30 -1.02
CA PRO A 138 -5.14 1.53 -1.17
C PRO A 138 -4.86 2.18 0.19
N ALA A 139 -3.67 2.78 0.32
CA ALA A 139 -3.41 3.67 1.43
C ALA A 139 -4.33 4.90 1.30
N PRO A 140 -4.90 5.39 2.42
CA PRO A 140 -5.70 6.61 2.39
C PRO A 140 -4.87 7.79 1.91
N THR A 141 -5.49 8.67 1.12
CA THR A 141 -4.89 9.95 0.71
C THR A 141 -4.82 10.91 1.90
N ASP A 142 -4.01 11.97 1.79
CA ASP A 142 -3.96 13.02 2.82
C ASP A 142 -5.31 13.72 3.05
N ALA A 143 -6.18 13.76 2.03
CA ALA A 143 -7.54 14.27 2.18
C ALA A 143 -8.42 13.31 2.99
N GLN A 144 -8.43 12.03 2.63
CA GLN A 144 -9.17 10.99 3.35
C GLN A 144 -8.68 10.84 4.80
N LEU A 145 -7.36 10.89 5.04
CA LEU A 145 -6.81 10.85 6.40
C LEU A 145 -7.28 12.05 7.24
N ARG A 146 -7.31 13.25 6.66
CA ARG A 146 -7.83 14.43 7.35
C ARG A 146 -9.32 14.31 7.65
N GLU A 147 -10.10 13.77 6.72
CA GLU A 147 -11.52 13.52 6.91
C GLU A 147 -11.78 12.47 7.99
N LEU A 148 -11.10 11.32 7.94
CA LEU A 148 -11.19 10.27 8.96
C LEU A 148 -10.79 10.80 10.34
N ALA A 149 -9.71 11.58 10.43
CA ALA A 149 -9.27 12.18 11.69
C ALA A 149 -10.27 13.23 12.22
N ALA A 150 -10.83 14.07 11.35
CA ALA A 150 -11.84 15.06 11.73
C ALA A 150 -13.20 14.43 12.08
N GLY A 151 -13.51 13.27 11.49
CA GLY A 151 -14.73 12.50 11.70
C GLY A 151 -14.69 11.55 12.89
N ALA A 152 -13.51 11.15 13.37
CA ALA A 152 -13.38 10.25 14.52
C ALA A 152 -14.04 10.84 15.78
N ARG A 153 -14.90 10.04 16.43
CA ARG A 153 -15.66 10.40 17.65
C ARG A 153 -15.50 9.37 18.76
N THR A 154 -15.09 8.15 18.41
CA THR A 154 -15.02 7.03 19.34
C THR A 154 -13.58 6.64 19.65
N ALA A 155 -13.38 6.01 20.81
CA ALA A 155 -12.07 5.47 21.19
C ALA A 155 -11.55 4.45 20.16
N THR A 156 -12.45 3.66 19.58
CA THR A 156 -12.13 2.64 18.57
C THR A 156 -11.63 3.27 17.27
N GLU A 157 -12.26 4.34 16.78
CA GLU A 157 -11.80 5.07 15.59
C GLU A 157 -10.44 5.73 15.81
N HIS A 158 -10.24 6.37 16.96
CA HIS A 158 -8.94 6.93 17.32
C HIS A 158 -7.87 5.85 17.46
N ARG A 159 -8.18 4.68 18.03
CA ARG A 159 -7.24 3.56 18.09
C ARG A 159 -6.80 3.10 16.71
N MET A 160 -7.74 2.94 15.77
CA MET A 160 -7.42 2.53 14.39
C MET A 160 -6.53 3.56 13.66
N LEU A 161 -6.80 4.86 13.83
CA LEU A 161 -5.93 5.91 13.29
C LEU A 161 -4.53 5.87 13.91
N GLY A 162 -4.44 5.66 15.23
CA GLY A 162 -3.18 5.52 15.94
C GLY A 162 -2.34 4.33 15.48
N GLU A 163 -2.98 3.18 15.29
CA GLU A 163 -2.35 1.97 14.75
C GLU A 163 -1.85 2.20 13.31
N TYR A 164 -2.67 2.82 12.45
CA TYR A 164 -2.26 3.17 11.09
C TYR A 164 -1.01 4.06 11.08
N PHE A 165 -0.98 5.12 11.89
CA PHE A 165 0.18 6.00 11.97
C PHE A 165 1.41 5.30 12.58
N THR A 166 1.20 4.35 13.48
CA THR A 166 2.28 3.50 14.03
C THR A 166 2.90 2.62 12.94
N GLU A 167 2.09 1.95 12.13
CA GLU A 167 2.54 1.15 10.98
C GLU A 167 3.26 2.03 9.94
N LEU A 168 2.72 3.23 9.67
CA LEU A 168 3.29 4.20 8.74
C LEU A 168 4.66 4.70 9.22
N ALA A 169 4.81 5.00 10.51
CA ALA A 169 6.09 5.37 11.10
C ALA A 169 7.14 4.25 10.97
N ALA A 170 6.73 2.99 11.18
CA ALA A 170 7.60 1.83 11.00
C ALA A 170 8.04 1.68 9.53
N LYS A 171 7.13 1.87 8.57
CA LYS A 171 7.42 1.86 7.13
C LYS A 171 8.46 2.92 6.75
N TYR A 172 8.28 4.16 7.20
CA TYR A 172 9.24 5.23 6.94
C TYR A 172 10.58 5.01 7.64
N THR A 173 10.59 4.40 8.82
CA THR A 173 11.82 4.01 9.52
C THR A 173 12.62 2.99 8.70
N ARG A 174 11.97 1.93 8.19
CA ARG A 174 12.63 0.96 7.30
C ARG A 174 13.15 1.62 6.02
N ARG A 175 12.39 2.55 5.42
CA ARG A 175 12.83 3.30 4.25
C ARG A 175 14.06 4.18 4.55
N ALA A 176 14.08 4.84 5.69
CA ALA A 176 15.23 5.63 6.14
C ALA A 176 16.47 4.75 6.30
N GLN A 177 16.34 3.58 6.92
CA GLN A 177 17.43 2.61 7.09
C GLN A 177 17.96 2.12 5.74
N LYS A 178 17.07 1.75 4.81
CA LYS A 178 17.47 1.32 3.46
C LYS A 178 18.28 2.39 2.74
N HIS A 179 17.80 3.64 2.72
CA HIS A 179 18.54 4.72 2.07
C HIS A 179 19.84 5.06 2.79
N ALA A 180 19.90 4.97 4.12
CA ALA A 180 21.16 5.16 4.85
C ALA A 180 22.18 4.07 4.50
N ALA A 181 21.76 2.80 4.41
CA ALA A 181 22.62 1.70 4.00
C ALA A 181 23.12 1.87 2.55
N MET A 182 22.23 2.31 1.63
CA MET A 182 22.62 2.63 0.25
C MET A 182 23.66 3.76 0.21
N ALA A 183 23.46 4.84 0.97
CA ALA A 183 24.41 5.93 1.04
C ALA A 183 25.81 5.45 1.47
N VAL A 184 25.88 4.59 2.50
CA VAL A 184 27.13 3.98 2.94
C VAL A 184 27.77 3.15 1.83
N SER A 185 26.99 2.34 1.10
CA SER A 185 27.51 1.50 0.02
C SER A 185 28.10 2.28 -1.17
N TYR A 186 27.63 3.52 -1.38
CA TYR A 186 28.16 4.40 -2.43
C TYR A 186 29.39 5.19 -1.99
N ARG A 187 29.61 5.39 -0.69
CA ARG A 187 30.79 6.12 -0.19
C ARG A 187 32.06 5.33 -0.43
N GLY A 188 33.09 6.01 -0.92
CA GLY A 188 34.42 5.40 -1.11
C GLY A 188 34.45 4.31 -2.19
N HIS A 189 33.46 4.29 -3.10
CA HIS A 189 33.44 3.33 -4.18
C HIS A 189 34.72 3.53 -5.04
N PRO A 190 35.57 2.50 -5.21
CA PRO A 190 36.90 2.65 -5.85
C PRO A 190 36.84 3.23 -7.28
N SER A 191 35.69 3.07 -7.93
CA SER A 191 35.42 3.52 -9.30
C SER A 191 34.77 4.91 -9.39
N ASP A 192 34.67 5.69 -8.30
CA ASP A 192 34.04 7.02 -8.31
C ASP A 192 34.93 8.11 -8.94
N ARG A 193 35.40 7.88 -10.16
CA ARG A 193 36.25 8.82 -10.92
C ARG A 193 35.49 10.06 -11.39
N THR A 194 34.17 9.96 -11.51
CA THR A 194 33.27 10.99 -12.05
C THR A 194 32.41 11.66 -10.98
N GLY A 195 32.52 11.27 -9.71
CA GLY A 195 31.67 11.77 -8.61
C GLY A 195 30.22 11.26 -8.64
N SER A 196 29.90 10.32 -9.54
CA SER A 196 28.55 9.76 -9.69
C SER A 196 28.10 9.00 -8.43
N PHE A 197 29.00 8.28 -7.76
CA PHE A 197 28.65 7.57 -6.53
C PHE A 197 28.51 8.54 -5.35
N THR A 198 29.35 9.58 -5.28
CA THR A 198 29.20 10.67 -4.31
C THR A 198 27.83 11.38 -4.44
N ALA A 199 27.38 11.63 -5.68
CA ALA A 199 26.06 12.21 -5.93
C ALA A 199 24.92 11.28 -5.50
N LEU A 200 25.03 9.97 -5.77
CA LEU A 200 24.07 8.95 -5.32
C LEU A 200 24.04 8.79 -3.80
N ALA A 201 25.19 8.84 -3.14
CA ALA A 201 25.29 8.84 -1.68
C ALA A 201 24.53 10.04 -1.10
N SER A 202 24.81 11.24 -1.61
CA SER A 202 24.13 12.48 -1.20
C SER A 202 22.61 12.44 -1.45
N HIS A 203 22.18 11.87 -2.58
CA HIS A 203 20.76 11.66 -2.87
C HIS A 203 20.11 10.73 -1.83
N CYS A 204 20.74 9.59 -1.54
CA CYS A 204 20.24 8.64 -0.55
C CYS A 204 20.21 9.22 0.87
N GLU A 205 21.19 10.04 1.25
CA GLU A 205 21.21 10.73 2.54
C GLU A 205 20.03 11.68 2.70
N ARG A 206 19.70 12.46 1.65
CA ARG A 206 18.52 13.32 1.63
C ARG A 206 17.23 12.52 1.79
N LEU A 207 17.09 11.39 1.07
CA LEU A 207 15.92 10.52 1.21
C LEU A 207 15.83 9.85 2.59
N ALA A 208 16.96 9.47 3.17
CA ALA A 208 17.00 8.93 4.53
C ALA A 208 16.56 9.97 5.56
N LYS A 209 17.03 11.22 5.42
CA LYS A 209 16.60 12.35 6.26
C LYS A 209 15.09 12.59 6.14
N LEU A 210 14.59 12.76 4.93
CA LEU A 210 13.16 12.99 4.67
C LEU A 210 12.29 11.85 5.22
N SER A 211 12.74 10.60 5.07
CA SER A 211 12.03 9.44 5.62
C SER A 211 12.00 9.46 7.16
N ARG A 212 13.06 9.93 7.83
CA ARG A 212 13.05 10.11 9.30
C ARG A 212 12.06 11.19 9.73
N GLU A 213 11.99 12.29 8.99
CA GLU A 213 11.03 13.37 9.25
C GLU A 213 9.59 12.87 9.13
N PHE A 214 9.26 12.13 8.07
CA PHE A 214 7.95 11.49 7.93
C PHE A 214 7.66 10.44 9.02
N ALA A 215 8.66 9.65 9.42
CA ALA A 215 8.49 8.71 10.52
C ALA A 215 8.16 9.44 11.83
N ASN A 216 8.81 10.57 12.11
CA ASN A 216 8.56 11.36 13.31
C ASN A 216 7.19 12.04 13.28
N ALA A 217 6.78 12.59 12.14
CA ALA A 217 5.45 13.14 11.96
C ALA A 217 4.37 12.07 12.20
N ALA A 218 4.54 10.87 11.62
CA ALA A 218 3.61 9.76 11.83
C ALA A 218 3.58 9.31 13.32
N ARG A 219 4.73 9.24 14.01
CA ARG A 219 4.75 8.96 15.46
C ARG A 219 3.99 10.00 16.28
N ALA A 220 4.11 11.29 15.91
CA ALA A 220 3.39 12.35 16.58
C ALA A 220 1.87 12.20 16.39
N SER A 221 1.41 11.94 15.16
CA SER A 221 -0.01 11.67 14.88
C SER A 221 -0.52 10.43 15.61
N ALA A 222 0.27 9.35 15.66
CA ALA A 222 -0.07 8.14 16.41
C ALA A 222 -0.26 8.44 17.91
N ALA A 223 0.69 9.17 18.50
CA ALA A 223 0.61 9.55 19.91
C ALA A 223 -0.61 10.40 20.22
N GLU A 224 -0.99 11.32 19.33
CA GLU A 224 -2.19 12.13 19.51
C GLU A 224 -3.46 11.27 19.52
N HIS A 225 -3.62 10.39 18.54
CA HIS A 225 -4.79 9.52 18.49
C HIS A 225 -4.84 8.49 19.62
N HIS A 226 -3.69 7.97 20.08
CA HIS A 226 -3.65 7.08 21.25
C HIS A 226 -4.09 7.79 22.54
N ARG A 227 -3.85 9.10 22.69
CA ARG A 227 -4.36 9.86 23.85
C ARG A 227 -5.88 10.03 23.82
N LEU A 228 -6.45 10.11 22.62
CA LEU A 228 -7.89 10.26 22.40
C LEU A 228 -8.65 8.92 22.41
N ALA A 229 -7.94 7.80 22.55
CA ALA A 229 -8.50 6.45 22.66
C ALA A 229 -8.44 5.95 24.11
N PRO A 230 -9.38 6.34 25.00
CA PRO A 230 -9.40 5.87 26.37
C PRO A 230 -9.44 4.34 26.45
N ARG A 231 -8.83 3.82 27.52
CA ARG A 231 -8.79 2.39 27.83
C ARG A 231 -10.15 1.85 28.20
#